data_AF-A0A8S3BCW4-F1
#
_entry.id   AF-A0A8S3BCW4-F1
#
_cell.length_a   1.000
_cell.length_b   1.000
_cell.length_c   1.000
_cell.angle_alpha   90.00
_cell.angle_beta   90.00
_cell.angle_gamma   90.00
#
_symmetry.space_group_name_H-M   'P 1'
#
loop_
_entity.id
_entity.type
_entity.pdbx_description
1 polymer ?
#
loop_
_entity_poly.entity_id
_entity_poly.type
_entity_poly.pdbx_seq_one_letter_code
_entity_poly.pdbx_strand_id
1 'polypeptide(L)'
;LHEDLNRVHNKPYVELKDSDNRPDETVAYEHWANHLARNTSIIVDLFHGLLRSQVKCRVCELKSVRFDPFNILSLPLPMDTSIYTEIK
;
A
#
# COMPACT_ATOMS: atom_id res chain seq x y z
N LEU A 1 2.41 15.36 12.25
CA LEU A 1 1.69 16.10 11.18
C LEU A 1 0.45 15.37 10.68
N HIS A 2 0.55 14.18 10.07
CA HIS A 2 -0.66 13.44 9.66
C HIS A 2 -1.63 13.23 10.83
N GLU A 3 -1.14 12.67 11.95
CA GLU A 3 -1.95 12.36 13.13
C GLU A 3 -2.57 13.60 13.79
N ASP A 4 -1.84 14.72 13.86
CA ASP A 4 -2.34 15.98 14.44
C ASP A 4 -3.47 16.60 13.60
N LEU A 5 -3.45 16.35 12.28
CA LEU A 5 -4.46 16.83 11.32
C LEU A 5 -5.48 15.75 10.97
N ASN A 6 -5.44 14.59 11.63
CA ASN A 6 -6.34 13.49 11.34
C ASN A 6 -7.75 13.84 11.85
N ARG A 7 -8.71 13.85 10.93
CA ARG A 7 -10.12 14.12 11.20
C ARG A 7 -10.81 12.93 11.88
N VAL A 8 -10.20 11.76 11.85
CA VAL A 8 -10.72 10.55 12.51
C VAL A 8 -10.14 10.46 13.93
N HIS A 9 -10.97 10.73 14.93
CA HIS A 9 -10.58 10.64 16.34
C HIS A 9 -10.77 9.24 16.95
N ASN A 10 -11.83 8.53 16.53
CA ASN A 10 -12.11 7.16 16.97
C ASN A 10 -11.80 6.19 15.83
N LYS A 11 -10.70 5.45 15.95
CA LYS A 11 -10.21 4.55 14.90
C LYS A 11 -10.93 3.19 15.02
N PRO A 12 -11.82 2.81 14.08
CA PRO A 12 -12.45 1.50 14.13
C PRO A 12 -11.41 0.39 13.91
N TYR A 13 -11.56 -0.73 14.62
CA TYR A 13 -10.82 -1.94 14.30
C TYR A 13 -11.39 -2.54 13.01
N VAL A 14 -10.50 -2.80 12.06
CA VAL A 14 -10.87 -3.47 10.82
C VAL A 14 -9.90 -4.62 10.61
N GLU A 15 -10.46 -5.82 10.44
CA GLU A 15 -9.69 -7.01 10.10
C GLU A 15 -9.22 -6.93 8.65
N LEU A 16 -7.91 -6.99 8.44
CA LEU A 16 -7.31 -7.01 7.11
C LEU A 16 -7.42 -8.42 6.53
N LYS A 17 -8.38 -8.62 5.64
CA LYS A 17 -8.54 -9.86 4.90
C LYS A 17 -7.48 -9.97 3.80
N ASP A 18 -7.01 -11.19 3.56
CA ASP A 18 -6.15 -11.49 2.40
C ASP A 18 -6.96 -11.32 1.11
N SER A 19 -6.25 -11.29 -0.01
CA SER A 19 -6.86 -11.15 -1.34
C SER A 19 -7.75 -12.35 -1.66
N ASP A 20 -7.48 -13.55 -1.13
CA ASP A 20 -8.30 -14.77 -1.35
C ASP A 20 -8.63 -15.02 -2.84
N ASN A 21 -7.68 -14.73 -3.74
CA ASN A 21 -7.84 -14.76 -5.21
C ASN A 21 -8.94 -13.84 -5.77
N ARG A 22 -9.39 -12.84 -5.01
CA ARG A 22 -10.30 -11.80 -5.49
C ARG A 22 -9.57 -10.83 -6.45
N PRO A 23 -10.31 -10.07 -7.27
CA PRO A 23 -9.70 -9.08 -8.15
C PRO A 23 -8.91 -8.03 -7.37
N ASP A 24 -7.70 -7.73 -7.84
CA ASP A 24 -6.79 -6.76 -7.23
C ASP A 24 -7.44 -5.39 -7.04
N GLU A 25 -8.26 -4.92 -7.99
CA GLU A 25 -8.98 -3.65 -7.90
C GLU A 25 -9.98 -3.61 -6.72
N THR A 26 -10.72 -4.69 -6.51
CA THR A 26 -11.69 -4.79 -5.41
C THR A 26 -10.97 -4.77 -4.07
N VAL A 27 -9.90 -5.56 -3.94
CA VAL A 27 -9.13 -5.65 -2.70
C VAL A 27 -8.39 -4.33 -2.43
N ALA A 28 -7.84 -3.69 -3.46
CA ALA A 28 -7.23 -2.37 -3.36
C ALA A 28 -8.21 -1.32 -2.85
N TYR A 29 -9.43 -1.29 -3.41
CA TYR A 29 -10.47 -0.35 -2.98
C TYR A 29 -10.89 -0.59 -1.53
N GLU A 30 -11.10 -1.85 -1.13
CA GLU A 30 -11.41 -2.21 0.26
C GLU A 30 -10.30 -1.77 1.23
N HIS A 31 -9.05 -2.07 0.89
CA HIS A 31 -7.89 -1.69 1.72
C HIS A 31 -7.72 -0.17 1.80
N TRP A 32 -7.98 0.55 0.70
CA TRP A 32 -7.97 2.01 0.69
C TRP A 32 -9.10 2.62 1.52
N ALA A 33 -10.32 2.10 1.39
CA ALA A 33 -11.45 2.53 2.21
C ALA A 33 -11.17 2.31 3.71
N ASN A 34 -10.57 1.16 4.06
CA ASN A 34 -10.15 0.86 5.43
C ASN A 34 -9.05 1.80 5.93
N HIS A 35 -8.12 2.19 5.06
CA HIS A 35 -7.10 3.19 5.38
C HIS A 35 -7.73 4.55 5.67
N LEU A 36 -8.62 5.03 4.79
CA LEU A 36 -9.33 6.31 4.94
C LEU A 36 -10.23 6.35 6.18
N ALA A 37 -10.88 5.24 6.52
CA ALA A 37 -11.72 5.11 7.71
C ALA A 37 -10.97 5.37 9.03
N ARG A 38 -9.63 5.28 9.02
CA ARG A 38 -8.77 5.51 10.19
C ARG A 38 -7.88 6.74 10.04
N ASN A 39 -7.59 7.14 8.79
CA ASN A 39 -6.62 8.15 8.43
C ASN A 39 -7.23 9.08 7.39
N THR A 40 -7.78 10.21 7.84
CA THR A 40 -8.30 11.25 6.93
C THR A 40 -7.62 12.56 7.29
N SER A 41 -6.65 12.99 6.49
CA SER A 41 -6.05 14.31 6.61
C SER A 41 -5.49 14.80 5.29
N ILE A 42 -5.16 16.09 5.21
CA ILE A 42 -4.55 16.68 4.03
C ILE A 42 -3.24 15.99 3.60
N ILE A 43 -2.54 15.35 4.54
CA ILE A 43 -1.32 14.58 4.25
C ILE A 43 -1.65 13.26 3.55
N VAL A 44 -2.80 12.65 3.87
CA VAL A 44 -3.31 11.47 3.16
C VAL A 44 -3.67 11.86 1.74
N ASP A 45 -4.44 12.93 1.59
CA ASP A 45 -4.92 13.40 0.29
C ASP A 45 -3.78 13.77 -0.68
N LEU A 46 -2.68 14.34 -0.17
CA LEU A 46 -1.58 14.83 -1.00
C LEU A 46 -0.44 13.82 -1.21
N PHE A 47 -0.16 12.97 -0.21
CA PHE A 47 1.07 12.18 -0.21
C PHE A 47 0.85 10.68 -0.09
N HIS A 48 -0.35 10.20 0.28
CA HIS A 48 -0.56 8.77 0.44
C HIS A 48 -0.97 8.12 -0.89
N GLY A 49 -0.34 7.00 -1.20
CA GLY A 49 -0.72 6.08 -2.26
C GLY A 49 -0.86 4.66 -1.72
N LEU A 50 -1.06 3.69 -2.61
CA LEU A 50 -1.24 2.28 -2.28
C LEU A 50 -0.23 1.41 -3.05
N LEU A 51 0.53 0.58 -2.34
CA LEU A 51 1.48 -0.39 -2.89
C LEU A 51 0.84 -1.78 -2.93
N ARG A 52 1.04 -2.50 -4.03
CA ARG A 52 0.69 -3.92 -4.15
C ARG A 52 1.87 -4.79 -3.72
N SER A 53 1.81 -5.34 -2.52
CA SER A 53 2.78 -6.29 -1.97
C SER A 53 2.33 -7.72 -2.25
N GLN A 54 3.20 -8.56 -2.82
CA GLN A 54 2.91 -9.97 -3.03
C GLN A 54 4.02 -10.84 -2.45
N VAL A 55 3.65 -11.75 -1.56
CA VAL A 55 4.55 -12.75 -0.99
C VAL A 55 4.13 -14.12 -1.48
N LYS A 56 5.08 -14.85 -2.09
CA LYS A 56 4.89 -16.26 -2.47
C LYS A 56 5.72 -17.13 -1.52
N CYS A 57 5.07 -18.06 -0.82
CA CYS A 57 5.78 -19.08 -0.06
C CYS A 57 6.49 -20.04 -1.02
N ARG A 58 7.78 -20.32 -0.78
CA ARG A 58 8.57 -21.24 -1.63
C ARG A 58 8.29 -22.72 -1.34
N VAL A 59 7.59 -23.05 -0.27
CA VAL A 59 7.30 -24.43 0.17
C VAL A 59 5.88 -24.84 -0.22
N CYS A 60 4.87 -24.06 0.19
CA CYS A 60 3.46 -24.37 -0.07
C CYS A 60 2.87 -23.64 -1.27
N GLU A 61 3.67 -22.83 -1.98
CA GLU A 61 3.28 -22.02 -3.13
C GLU A 61 2.14 -21.00 -2.92
N LEU A 62 1.64 -20.87 -1.70
CA LEU A 62 0.62 -19.90 -1.33
C LEU A 62 1.09 -18.48 -1.68
N LYS A 63 0.23 -17.76 -2.40
CA LYS A 63 0.41 -16.35 -2.74
C LYS A 63 -0.50 -15.54 -1.83
N SER A 64 0.11 -14.67 -1.03
CA SER A 64 -0.61 -13.65 -0.26
C SER A 64 -0.38 -12.31 -0.93
N VAL A 65 -1.47 -11.59 -1.20
CA VAL A 65 -1.44 -10.29 -1.87
C VAL A 65 -2.07 -9.27 -0.94
N ARG A 66 -1.38 -8.16 -0.73
CA ARG A 66 -1.78 -7.11 0.18
C ARG A 66 -1.59 -5.74 -0.45
N PHE A 67 -2.45 -4.81 -0.07
CA PHE A 67 -2.40 -3.43 -0.51
C PHE A 67 -2.06 -2.53 0.67
N ASP A 68 -0.84 -2.00 0.68
CA ASP A 68 -0.29 -1.24 1.81
C ASP A 68 -0.21 0.25 1.49
N PRO A 69 -0.76 1.14 2.35
CA PRO A 69 -0.63 2.57 2.15
C PRO A 69 0.81 3.03 2.37
N PHE A 70 1.31 3.95 1.54
CA PHE A 70 2.65 4.53 1.65
C PHE A 70 2.60 6.04 1.46
N ASN A 71 3.54 6.77 2.06
CA ASN A 71 3.70 8.22 1.85
C ASN A 71 5.09 8.61 1.29
N ILE A 72 6.02 7.66 1.23
CA ILE A 72 7.38 7.82 0.71
C ILE A 72 7.75 6.51 -0.02
N LEU A 73 8.45 6.63 -1.16
CA LEU A 73 9.04 5.50 -1.86
C LEU A 73 10.57 5.53 -1.71
N SER A 74 11.11 4.49 -1.08
CA SER A 74 12.55 4.26 -1.04
C SER A 74 12.97 3.47 -2.26
N LEU A 75 13.70 4.12 -3.18
CA LEU A 75 14.18 3.48 -4.39
C LEU A 75 15.59 2.91 -4.15
N PRO A 76 15.83 1.61 -4.42
CA PRO A 76 17.17 1.07 -4.33
C PRO A 76 18.03 1.61 -5.47
N LEU A 77 19.28 1.93 -5.16
CA LEU A 77 20.27 2.24 -6.20
C LEU A 77 20.77 0.92 -6.82
N PRO A 78 20.95 0.86 -8.15
CA PRO A 78 21.59 -0.29 -8.78
C PRO A 78 23.00 -0.46 -8.23
N MET A 79 23.39 -1.70 -7.94
CA MET A 79 24.75 -2.02 -7.48
C MET A 79 25.75 -2.10 -8.65
N ASP A 80 25.25 -2.26 -9.88
CA ASP A 80 26.07 -2.26 -11.10
C ASP A 80 26.10 -0.86 -11.75
N THR A 81 27.29 -0.42 -12.14
CA THR A 81 27.66 0.97 -12.47
C THR A 81 27.11 1.54 -13.78
N SER A 82 26.14 0.92 -14.45
CA SER A 82 25.58 1.45 -15.71
C SER A 82 24.07 1.28 -15.81
N ILE A 83 23.34 2.39 -15.72
CA ILE A 83 21.93 2.48 -16.10
C ILE A 83 21.87 2.99 -17.53
N TYR A 84 21.45 2.14 -18.47
CA TYR A 84 21.06 2.57 -19.81
C TYR A 84 19.56 2.79 -19.83
N THR A 85 19.12 4.02 -20.10
CA THR A 85 17.71 4.33 -20.34
C THR A 85 17.58 4.90 -21.74
N GLU A 86 16.95 4.16 -22.65
CA GLU A 86 16.47 4.71 -23.91
C GLU A 86 15.20 5.52 -23.63
N ILE A 87 15.25 6.82 -23.92
CA ILE A 87 14.07 7.69 -23.92
C ILE A 87 13.44 7.55 -25.31
N LYS A 88 12.21 7.02 -25.35
CA LYS A 88 11.36 6.96 -26.55
C LYS A 88 10.58 8.25 -26.73
#